data_AF-A0A6A2YQ95-F1
#
_entry.id   AF-A0A6A2YQ95-F1
#
_cell.length_a   1.000
_cell.length_b   1.000
_cell.length_c   1.000
_cell.angle_alpha   90.00
_cell.angle_beta   90.00
_cell.angle_gamma   90.00
#
_symmetry.space_group_name_H-M   'P 1'
#
loop_
_entity.id
_entity.type
_entity.pdbx_description
1 polymer ?
#
loop_
_entity_poly.entity_id
_entity_poly.type
_entity_poly.pdbx_seq_one_letter_code
_entity_poly.pdbx_strand_id
1 'polypeptide(L)'
;MLSFCYTDFSYNYLEGTIPSECASMNLTFASTVTYDSRAIVIDGKHRVLVSGSIHYPRNTTDMWSDLIQKSKDGGLYMIETYDFWNLHKPVRNQYNFEVRNDLVKFVKLFAATGLYVHQRIRPYVCAEWNYGGFPLWLHFITGIKFRTDNEPFKAEMQRFTAKIVDMMKQEKLYASQGEPIILSQIENEYGNIDSAYGAGGPFIATSYDYDAPIDEYGLVRQPKWGHLRDVHKAIKLCEEELIATDPTISSLGPNLEVVVLS
;
A
#
# COMPACT_ATOMS: atom_id res chain seq x y z
N MET A 1 -8.89 -34.39 -22.38
CA MET A 1 -9.29 -33.60 -23.55
C MET A 1 -9.71 -32.23 -23.04
N LEU A 2 -8.72 -31.34 -22.91
CA LEU A 2 -8.88 -29.96 -22.46
C LEU A 2 -9.33 -29.13 -23.67
N SER A 3 -10.41 -28.38 -23.55
CA SER A 3 -10.84 -27.42 -24.57
C SER A 3 -10.52 -26.01 -24.05
N PHE A 4 -9.50 -25.41 -24.64
CA PHE A 4 -9.26 -23.97 -24.59
C PHE A 4 -10.31 -23.28 -25.47
N CYS A 5 -10.95 -22.23 -24.96
CA CYS A 5 -11.70 -21.30 -25.79
C CYS A 5 -11.09 -19.90 -25.58
N TYR A 6 -10.08 -19.60 -26.38
CA TYR A 6 -9.78 -18.23 -26.78
C TYR A 6 -10.96 -17.76 -27.63
N THR A 7 -11.61 -16.66 -27.25
CA THR A 7 -12.46 -15.93 -28.19
C THR A 7 -12.09 -14.45 -28.18
N ASP A 8 -11.83 -13.99 -29.39
CA ASP A 8 -11.41 -12.67 -29.81
C ASP A 8 -12.35 -11.56 -29.33
N PHE A 9 -11.81 -10.54 -28.68
CA PHE A 9 -12.46 -9.24 -28.57
C PHE A 9 -12.04 -8.35 -29.74
N SER A 10 -12.68 -8.57 -30.88
CA SER A 10 -12.81 -7.54 -31.92
C SER A 10 -14.11 -6.76 -31.64
N TYR A 11 -13.98 -5.62 -30.94
CA TYR A 11 -15.11 -4.70 -30.76
C TYR A 11 -15.35 -3.93 -32.06
N ASN A 12 -16.35 -4.37 -32.83
CA ASN A 12 -16.97 -3.53 -33.84
C ASN A 12 -17.86 -2.50 -33.14
N TYR A 13 -17.42 -1.25 -33.10
CA TYR A 13 -18.29 -0.10 -32.92
C TYR A 13 -19.23 -0.06 -34.12
N LEU A 14 -20.52 -0.36 -33.92
CA LEU A 14 -21.69 0.04 -34.72
C LEU A 14 -22.84 -0.92 -34.41
N GLU A 15 -23.54 -0.70 -33.28
CA GLU A 15 -24.99 -0.90 -33.10
C GLU A 15 -25.34 -0.66 -31.62
N GLY A 16 -26.12 0.41 -31.38
CA GLY A 16 -26.43 0.91 -30.05
C GLY A 16 -27.52 0.11 -29.34
N THR A 17 -27.13 -0.96 -28.66
CA THR A 17 -27.97 -1.61 -27.64
C THR A 17 -27.08 -2.25 -26.56
N ILE A 18 -27.15 -1.72 -25.34
CA ILE A 18 -26.46 -2.26 -24.16
C ILE A 18 -27.36 -3.34 -23.55
N PRO A 19 -26.94 -4.62 -23.46
CA PRO A 19 -27.70 -5.63 -22.72
C PRO A 19 -27.74 -5.28 -21.23
N SER A 20 -28.94 -5.24 -20.66
CA SER A 20 -29.24 -4.81 -19.28
C SER A 20 -29.02 -5.88 -18.22
N GLU A 21 -27.91 -6.61 -18.27
CA GLU A 21 -27.51 -7.54 -17.21
C GLU A 21 -26.03 -7.35 -16.87
N CYS A 22 -25.71 -6.21 -16.26
CA CYS A 22 -24.48 -6.07 -15.50
C CYS A 22 -24.74 -6.67 -14.11
N ALA A 23 -24.67 -8.01 -14.01
CA ALA A 23 -24.59 -8.65 -12.70
C ALA A 23 -23.37 -8.05 -12.00
N SER A 24 -23.59 -7.39 -10.86
CA SER A 24 -22.51 -6.90 -10.01
C SER A 24 -21.67 -8.10 -9.59
N MET A 25 -20.56 -8.35 -10.30
CA MET A 25 -19.56 -9.28 -9.84
C MET A 25 -19.04 -8.71 -8.52
N ASN A 26 -19.48 -9.28 -7.40
CA ASN A 26 -18.85 -9.05 -6.12
C ASN A 26 -17.42 -9.57 -6.27
N LEU A 27 -16.49 -8.64 -6.50
CA LEU A 27 -15.06 -8.89 -6.39
C LEU A 27 -14.79 -9.25 -4.94
N THR A 28 -14.85 -10.53 -4.61
CA THR A 28 -14.34 -11.02 -3.34
C THR A 28 -12.82 -10.88 -3.40
N PHE A 29 -12.24 -10.08 -2.51
CA PHE A 29 -10.79 -10.02 -2.38
C PHE A 29 -10.26 -11.33 -1.82
N ALA A 30 -8.95 -11.47 -1.93
CA ALA A 30 -8.23 -12.68 -1.60
C ALA A 30 -8.67 -13.31 -0.29
N SER A 31 -8.94 -14.61 -0.32
CA SER A 31 -9.34 -15.40 0.85
C SER A 31 -8.15 -15.87 1.69
N THR A 32 -6.98 -16.04 1.06
CA THR A 32 -5.75 -16.51 1.71
C THR A 32 -4.54 -15.72 1.23
N VAL A 33 -3.71 -15.30 2.19
CA VAL A 33 -2.43 -14.64 1.93
C VAL A 33 -1.35 -15.40 2.71
N THR A 34 -0.40 -15.99 1.98
CA THR A 34 0.77 -16.68 2.53
C THR A 34 2.03 -16.21 1.80
N TYR A 35 3.17 -16.80 2.11
CA TYR A 35 4.41 -16.51 1.41
C TYR A 35 5.32 -17.74 1.43
N ASP A 36 6.28 -17.78 0.53
CA ASP A 36 7.41 -18.69 0.59
C ASP A 36 8.72 -17.92 0.30
N SER A 37 9.80 -18.65 -0.01
CA SER A 37 11.09 -18.05 -0.33
C SER A 37 11.08 -17.20 -1.60
N ARG A 38 10.07 -17.34 -2.47
CA ARG A 38 10.01 -16.67 -3.77
C ARG A 38 9.12 -15.44 -3.73
N ALA A 39 7.89 -15.58 -3.24
CA ALA A 39 6.89 -14.53 -3.37
C ALA A 39 5.76 -14.61 -2.33
N ILE A 40 4.99 -13.54 -2.27
CA ILE A 40 3.68 -13.55 -1.63
C ILE A 40 2.73 -14.37 -2.50
N VAL A 41 1.96 -15.22 -1.84
CA VAL A 41 0.98 -16.12 -2.44
C VAL A 41 -0.41 -15.62 -2.05
N ILE A 42 -1.21 -15.27 -3.05
CA ILE A 42 -2.56 -14.77 -2.88
C ILE A 42 -3.51 -15.78 -3.53
N ASP A 43 -4.39 -16.40 -2.74
CA ASP A 43 -5.29 -17.49 -3.20
C ASP A 43 -4.54 -18.61 -3.94
N GLY A 44 -3.42 -19.04 -3.38
CA GLY A 44 -2.59 -20.11 -3.93
C GLY A 44 -1.78 -19.71 -5.17
N LYS A 45 -1.79 -18.44 -5.58
CA LYS A 45 -1.01 -17.95 -6.73
C LYS A 45 0.10 -17.01 -6.27
N HIS A 46 1.34 -17.30 -6.66
CA HIS A 46 2.44 -16.34 -6.51
C HIS A 46 2.14 -15.05 -7.28
N ARG A 47 2.59 -13.93 -6.72
CA ARG A 47 2.38 -12.59 -7.30
C ARG A 47 3.64 -11.76 -7.24
N VAL A 48 3.92 -11.07 -8.33
CA VAL A 48 4.89 -9.97 -8.34
C VAL A 48 4.15 -8.67 -8.01
N LEU A 49 4.23 -8.26 -6.75
CA LEU A 49 3.49 -7.10 -6.27
C LEU A 49 4.20 -5.80 -6.65
N VAL A 50 3.60 -5.06 -7.59
CA VAL A 50 3.97 -3.67 -7.87
C VAL A 50 3.13 -2.74 -7.00
N SER A 51 3.79 -1.99 -6.13
CA SER A 51 3.14 -1.10 -5.14
C SER A 51 3.51 0.37 -5.37
N GLY A 52 2.63 1.26 -4.90
CA GLY A 52 2.91 2.69 -4.78
C GLY A 52 2.26 3.25 -3.52
N SER A 53 2.85 4.30 -2.95
CA SER A 53 2.33 4.89 -1.70
C SER A 53 1.35 6.04 -1.96
N ILE A 54 0.20 6.03 -1.29
CA ILE A 54 -0.74 7.15 -1.22
C ILE A 54 -1.10 7.35 0.25
N HIS A 55 -0.74 8.49 0.82
CA HIS A 55 -1.09 8.79 2.21
C HIS A 55 -2.40 9.58 2.26
N TYR A 56 -3.44 8.96 2.81
CA TYR A 56 -4.79 9.53 2.88
C TYR A 56 -4.86 10.97 3.42
N PRO A 57 -4.12 11.38 4.49
CA PRO A 57 -4.30 12.72 5.03
C PRO A 57 -3.51 13.79 4.28
N ARG A 58 -2.69 13.40 3.28
CA ARG A 58 -2.00 14.34 2.38
C ARG A 58 -2.86 14.79 1.21
N ASN A 59 -4.03 14.18 1.04
CA ASN A 59 -4.97 14.48 -0.03
C ASN A 59 -6.35 14.77 0.56
N THR A 60 -7.20 15.45 -0.21
CA THR A 60 -8.60 15.62 0.18
C THR A 60 -9.39 14.34 -0.08
N THR A 61 -10.51 14.15 0.61
CA THR A 61 -11.39 12.98 0.44
C THR A 61 -11.89 12.83 -0.99
N ASP A 62 -12.04 13.96 -1.70
CA ASP A 62 -12.58 13.99 -3.05
C ASP A 62 -11.53 13.55 -4.09
N MET A 63 -10.25 13.68 -3.75
CA MET A 63 -9.15 13.23 -4.61
C MET A 63 -8.91 11.71 -4.52
N TRP A 64 -9.27 11.06 -3.42
CA TRP A 64 -8.87 9.66 -3.15
C TRP A 64 -9.28 8.71 -4.27
N SER A 65 -10.53 8.73 -4.71
CA SER A 65 -11.00 7.83 -5.77
C SER A 65 -10.25 8.01 -7.08
N ASP A 66 -10.00 9.26 -7.47
CA ASP A 66 -9.25 9.60 -8.69
C ASP A 66 -7.78 9.19 -8.60
N LEU A 67 -7.12 9.41 -7.46
CA LEU A 67 -5.75 8.96 -7.21
C LEU A 67 -5.63 7.43 -7.27
N ILE A 68 -6.57 6.71 -6.64
CA ILE A 68 -6.59 5.25 -6.64
C ILE A 68 -6.81 4.72 -8.06
N GLN A 69 -7.71 5.34 -8.83
CA GLN A 69 -7.96 4.95 -10.22
C GLN A 69 -6.74 5.20 -11.11
N LYS A 70 -6.11 6.38 -11.02
CA LYS A 70 -4.86 6.68 -11.74
C LYS A 70 -3.72 5.73 -11.38
N SER A 71 -3.65 5.29 -10.13
CA SER A 71 -2.70 4.26 -9.69
C SER A 71 -2.99 2.89 -10.31
N LYS A 72 -4.26 2.49 -10.38
CA LYS A 72 -4.68 1.27 -11.07
C LYS A 72 -4.33 1.32 -12.56
N ASP A 73 -4.65 2.42 -13.23
CA ASP A 73 -4.35 2.64 -14.64
C ASP A 73 -2.85 2.74 -14.90
N GLY A 74 -2.09 3.16 -13.89
CA GLY A 74 -0.64 3.14 -13.83
C GLY A 74 -0.04 1.74 -13.66
N GLY A 75 -0.88 0.71 -13.51
CA GLY A 75 -0.45 -0.70 -13.48
C GLY A 75 -0.12 -1.24 -12.10
N LEU A 76 -0.38 -0.48 -11.01
CA LEU A 76 -0.15 -0.97 -9.65
C LEU A 76 -1.06 -2.16 -9.32
N TYR A 77 -0.58 -3.05 -8.45
CA TYR A 77 -1.34 -4.15 -7.86
C TYR A 77 -1.84 -3.80 -6.45
N MET A 78 -1.13 -2.90 -5.77
CA MET A 78 -1.37 -2.57 -4.37
C MET A 78 -1.03 -1.11 -4.10
N ILE A 79 -1.69 -0.53 -3.10
CA ILE A 79 -1.31 0.76 -2.52
C ILE A 79 -0.82 0.61 -1.08
N GLU A 80 0.18 1.39 -0.75
CA GLU A 80 0.73 1.51 0.59
C GLU A 80 0.29 2.81 1.26
N THR A 81 -0.05 2.72 2.54
CA THR A 81 -0.25 3.91 3.38
C THR A 81 0.25 3.68 4.80
N TYR A 82 0.76 4.74 5.42
CA TYR A 82 0.99 4.79 6.86
C TYR A 82 -0.24 5.19 7.64
N ASP A 83 -0.31 4.74 8.89
CA ASP A 83 -1.25 5.27 9.87
C ASP A 83 -0.58 6.37 10.70
N PHE A 84 -1.18 7.56 10.74
CA PHE A 84 -0.58 8.72 11.39
C PHE A 84 -1.09 8.88 12.83
N TRP A 85 -0.36 8.36 13.81
CA TRP A 85 -0.81 8.31 15.22
C TRP A 85 -1.16 9.69 15.79
N ASN A 86 -0.33 10.71 15.59
CA ASN A 86 -0.58 12.08 16.06
C ASN A 86 -1.88 12.69 15.51
N LEU A 87 -2.21 12.38 14.25
CA LEU A 87 -3.43 12.80 13.57
C LEU A 87 -4.65 12.10 14.18
N HIS A 88 -4.52 10.79 14.42
CA HIS A 88 -5.61 9.97 14.95
C HIS A 88 -5.80 10.05 16.44
N LYS A 89 -4.81 10.53 17.20
CA LYS A 89 -4.89 10.69 18.66
C LYS A 89 -4.26 12.03 19.08
N PRO A 90 -4.84 13.18 18.67
CA PRO A 90 -4.26 14.49 18.91
C PRO A 90 -4.21 14.85 20.39
N VAL A 91 -5.17 14.34 21.17
CA VAL A 91 -5.24 14.46 22.63
C VAL A 91 -5.20 13.06 23.23
N ARG A 92 -4.55 12.91 24.38
CA ARG A 92 -4.48 11.62 25.07
C ARG A 92 -5.90 11.10 25.33
N ASN A 93 -6.15 9.86 24.89
CA ASN A 93 -7.43 9.15 24.97
C ASN A 93 -8.57 9.66 24.10
N GLN A 94 -8.33 10.58 23.17
CA GLN A 94 -9.34 11.02 22.19
C GLN A 94 -8.89 10.64 20.79
N TYR A 95 -9.77 10.02 20.03
CA TYR A 95 -9.49 9.58 18.66
C TYR A 95 -10.14 10.51 17.64
N ASN A 96 -9.49 10.68 16.48
CA ASN A 96 -10.01 11.41 15.34
C ASN A 96 -9.87 10.58 14.06
N PHE A 97 -11.02 10.19 13.49
CA PHE A 97 -11.13 9.49 12.21
C PHE A 97 -12.10 10.22 11.26
N GLU A 98 -12.20 11.53 11.37
CA GLU A 98 -13.15 12.33 10.59
C GLU A 98 -12.53 12.89 9.30
N VAL A 99 -13.36 13.06 8.27
CA VAL A 99 -13.02 13.73 7.01
C VAL A 99 -11.77 13.11 6.37
N ARG A 100 -10.64 13.83 6.31
CA ARG A 100 -9.39 13.37 5.70
C ARG A 100 -8.62 12.36 6.57
N ASN A 101 -9.07 12.16 7.81
CA ASN A 101 -8.50 11.19 8.75
C ASN A 101 -9.32 9.89 8.77
N ASP A 102 -10.33 9.77 7.92
CA ASP A 102 -11.18 8.58 7.85
C ASP A 102 -10.47 7.46 7.10
N LEU A 103 -9.62 6.74 7.84
CA LEU A 103 -8.84 5.60 7.34
C LEU A 103 -9.74 4.47 6.85
N VAL A 104 -10.86 4.20 7.54
CA VAL A 104 -11.80 3.15 7.15
C VAL A 104 -12.40 3.47 5.79
N LYS A 105 -12.90 4.70 5.61
CA LYS A 105 -13.45 5.16 4.34
C LYS A 105 -12.41 5.09 3.24
N PHE A 106 -11.17 5.52 3.50
CA PHE A 106 -10.08 5.41 2.53
C PHE A 106 -9.84 3.97 2.07
N VAL A 107 -9.71 3.02 3.00
CA VAL A 107 -9.48 1.60 2.69
C VAL A 107 -10.68 0.98 1.95
N LYS A 108 -11.91 1.35 2.29
CA LYS A 108 -13.12 0.85 1.60
C LYS A 108 -13.19 1.24 0.13
N LEU A 109 -12.52 2.33 -0.29
CA LEU A 109 -12.48 2.71 -1.70
C LEU A 109 -11.76 1.67 -2.57
N PHE A 110 -10.87 0.87 -1.99
CA PHE A 110 -10.12 -0.15 -2.72
C PHE A 110 -10.97 -1.37 -3.10
N ALA A 111 -12.07 -1.63 -2.38
CA ALA A 111 -12.95 -2.77 -2.63
C ALA A 111 -13.55 -2.76 -4.06
N ALA A 112 -13.81 -1.59 -4.63
CA ALA A 112 -14.34 -1.49 -6.00
C ALA A 112 -13.25 -1.50 -7.09
N THR A 113 -11.99 -1.26 -6.72
CA THR A 113 -10.90 -1.09 -7.71
C THR A 113 -10.14 -2.38 -7.98
N GLY A 114 -10.22 -3.38 -7.10
CA GLY A 114 -9.44 -4.62 -7.22
C GLY A 114 -7.97 -4.46 -6.85
N LEU A 115 -7.56 -3.30 -6.32
CA LEU A 115 -6.23 -3.07 -5.77
C LEU A 115 -6.15 -3.53 -4.33
N TYR A 116 -5.07 -4.19 -3.96
CA TYR A 116 -4.80 -4.55 -2.57
C TYR A 116 -4.28 -3.34 -1.77
N VAL A 117 -4.22 -3.49 -0.44
CA VAL A 117 -3.67 -2.52 0.49
C VAL A 117 -2.57 -3.17 1.34
N HIS A 118 -1.43 -2.49 1.44
CA HIS A 118 -0.43 -2.73 2.47
C HIS A 118 -0.49 -1.59 3.50
N GLN A 119 -1.07 -1.91 4.66
CA GLN A 119 -1.30 -0.94 5.73
C GLN A 119 -0.12 -0.92 6.69
N ARG A 120 0.60 0.20 6.74
CA ARG A 120 1.78 0.37 7.59
C ARG A 120 1.35 0.94 8.95
N ILE A 121 0.81 0.06 9.80
CA ILE A 121 0.33 0.37 11.15
C ILE A 121 1.50 0.61 12.10
N ARG A 122 1.90 1.86 12.32
CA ARG A 122 3.13 2.15 13.07
C ARG A 122 2.97 3.22 14.14
N PRO A 123 3.68 3.08 15.27
CA PRO A 123 3.83 4.18 16.21
C PRO A 123 4.78 5.26 15.67
N TYR A 124 5.83 4.85 14.93
CA TYR A 124 6.76 5.73 14.21
C TYR A 124 6.69 5.44 12.71
N VAL A 125 6.37 6.46 11.92
CA VAL A 125 6.25 6.36 10.46
C VAL A 125 7.44 6.95 9.72
N CYS A 126 8.26 7.76 10.38
CA CYS A 126 9.14 8.73 9.73
C CYS A 126 8.32 9.60 8.77
N ALA A 127 8.21 9.13 7.51
CA ALA A 127 7.33 9.56 6.45
C ALA A 127 7.42 11.06 6.14
N GLU A 128 8.50 11.70 6.59
CA GLU A 128 8.61 13.14 6.61
C GLU A 128 7.33 13.75 7.17
N TRP A 129 6.93 13.24 8.33
CA TRP A 129 5.73 13.65 9.04
C TRP A 129 6.10 14.25 10.39
N ASN A 130 5.28 15.20 10.85
CA ASN A 130 5.51 15.90 12.11
C ASN A 130 5.78 14.90 13.25
N TYR A 131 6.90 15.08 13.92
CA TYR A 131 7.38 14.25 15.02
C TYR A 131 7.40 12.74 14.71
N GLY A 132 7.63 12.38 13.44
CA GLY A 132 7.67 10.99 12.97
C GLY A 132 6.36 10.23 13.14
N GLY A 133 5.23 10.94 13.29
CA GLY A 133 3.92 10.36 13.57
C GLY A 133 3.56 10.32 15.05
N PHE A 134 4.48 10.57 15.98
CA PHE A 134 4.18 10.53 17.41
C PHE A 134 3.29 11.70 17.85
N PRO A 135 2.22 11.45 18.63
CA PRO A 135 1.52 12.53 19.33
C PRO A 135 2.45 13.24 20.32
N LEU A 136 2.44 14.57 20.32
CA LEU A 136 3.31 15.37 21.21
C LEU A 136 3.08 15.04 22.70
N TRP A 137 1.84 14.73 23.10
CA TRP A 137 1.53 14.37 24.49
C TRP A 137 2.24 13.12 25.00
N LEU A 138 2.73 12.24 24.11
CA LEU A 138 3.55 11.10 24.52
C LEU A 138 4.80 11.59 25.25
N HIS A 139 5.42 12.68 24.77
CA HIS A 139 6.67 13.21 25.32
C HIS A 139 6.57 13.57 26.81
N PHE A 140 5.38 13.92 27.28
CA PHE A 140 5.14 14.34 28.66
C PHE A 140 4.76 13.19 29.60
N ILE A 141 4.75 11.94 29.10
CA ILE A 141 4.56 10.78 29.96
C ILE A 141 5.84 10.56 30.77
N THR A 142 5.70 10.54 32.09
CA THR A 142 6.82 10.32 33.01
C THR A 142 7.57 9.04 32.68
N GLY A 143 8.89 9.16 32.48
CA GLY A 143 9.78 8.02 32.22
C GLY A 143 9.69 7.44 30.81
N ILE A 144 9.01 8.11 29.87
CA ILE A 144 8.89 7.59 28.50
C ILE A 144 10.23 7.66 27.76
N LYS A 145 10.53 6.60 27.00
CA LYS A 145 11.63 6.54 26.04
C LYS A 145 11.07 5.92 24.77
N PHE A 146 11.20 6.61 23.65
CA PHE A 146 10.60 6.15 22.40
C PHE A 146 11.42 5.05 21.76
N ARG A 147 10.71 4.15 21.07
CA ARG A 147 11.29 3.10 20.22
C ARG A 147 12.37 2.30 20.95
N THR A 148 12.12 1.91 22.20
CA THR A 148 13.02 1.08 22.99
C THR A 148 12.21 0.22 23.95
N ASP A 149 12.88 -0.65 24.72
CA ASP A 149 12.23 -1.45 25.76
C ASP A 149 11.82 -0.56 26.96
N ASN A 150 10.71 0.16 26.79
CA ASN A 150 10.17 1.12 27.74
C ASN A 150 8.68 0.88 27.94
N GLU A 151 8.28 0.47 29.14
CA GLU A 151 6.88 0.11 29.45
C GLU A 151 5.86 1.22 29.11
N PRO A 152 6.07 2.50 29.48
CA PRO A 152 5.15 3.57 29.08
C PRO A 152 4.95 3.67 27.56
N PHE A 153 6.03 3.53 26.78
CA PHE A 153 5.98 3.56 25.33
C PHE A 153 5.27 2.34 24.75
N LYS A 154 5.65 1.13 25.20
CA LYS A 154 5.03 -0.13 24.76
C LYS A 154 3.53 -0.14 25.03
N ALA A 155 3.10 0.35 26.19
CA ALA A 155 1.69 0.41 26.57
C ALA A 155 0.88 1.35 25.65
N GLU A 156 1.36 2.55 25.35
CA GLU A 156 0.65 3.48 24.46
C GLU A 156 0.69 3.01 23.00
N MET A 157 1.82 2.46 22.54
CA MET A 157 1.96 1.85 21.22
C MET A 157 0.95 0.71 21.04
N GLN A 158 0.91 -0.24 21.97
CA GLN A 158 -0.01 -1.37 21.94
C GLN A 158 -1.46 -0.89 21.90
N ARG A 159 -1.84 0.11 22.70
CA ARG A 159 -3.20 0.67 22.70
C ARG A 159 -3.58 1.24 21.34
N PHE A 160 -2.69 1.99 20.70
CA PHE A 160 -2.95 2.57 19.39
C PHE A 160 -3.02 1.51 18.30
N THR A 161 -2.03 0.61 18.23
CA THR A 161 -2.00 -0.48 17.26
C THR A 161 -3.22 -1.39 17.39
N ALA A 162 -3.58 -1.79 18.61
CA ALA A 162 -4.77 -2.60 18.87
C ALA A 162 -6.05 -1.89 18.41
N LYS A 163 -6.19 -0.58 18.69
CA LYS A 163 -7.34 0.20 18.23
C LYS A 163 -7.48 0.19 16.70
N ILE A 164 -6.38 0.37 15.97
CA ILE A 164 -6.42 0.34 14.49
C ILE A 164 -6.77 -1.05 13.98
N VAL A 165 -6.10 -2.09 14.48
CA VAL A 165 -6.36 -3.48 14.06
C VAL A 165 -7.80 -3.87 14.35
N ASP A 166 -8.32 -3.57 15.54
CA ASP A 166 -9.69 -3.88 15.92
C ASP A 166 -10.69 -3.14 15.02
N MET A 167 -10.44 -1.87 14.69
CA MET A 167 -11.27 -1.10 13.79
C MET A 167 -11.30 -1.72 12.39
N MET A 168 -10.14 -2.09 11.82
CA MET A 168 -10.07 -2.76 10.52
C MET A 168 -10.78 -4.12 10.55
N LYS A 169 -10.62 -4.89 11.62
CA LYS A 169 -11.29 -6.20 11.79
C LYS A 169 -12.80 -6.08 11.91
N GLN A 170 -13.30 -5.09 12.65
CA GLN A 170 -14.73 -4.82 12.83
C GLN A 170 -15.39 -4.46 11.49
N GLU A 171 -14.68 -3.69 10.67
CA GLU A 171 -15.09 -3.33 9.31
C GLU A 171 -14.78 -4.42 8.27
N LYS A 172 -14.24 -5.55 8.73
CA LYS A 172 -13.86 -6.74 7.93
C LYS A 172 -12.81 -6.50 6.86
N LEU A 173 -11.96 -5.48 7.00
CA LEU A 173 -11.12 -4.97 5.90
C LEU A 173 -9.88 -5.82 5.56
N TYR A 174 -9.60 -6.89 6.30
CA TYR A 174 -8.49 -7.79 6.02
C TYR A 174 -8.83 -8.81 4.93
N ALA A 175 -7.84 -9.23 4.16
CA ALA A 175 -7.97 -10.28 3.14
C ALA A 175 -8.51 -11.59 3.74
N SER A 176 -8.06 -11.99 4.93
CA SER A 176 -8.65 -13.14 5.65
C SER A 176 -10.16 -13.00 5.94
N GLN A 177 -10.73 -11.82 5.75
CA GLN A 177 -12.15 -11.48 5.89
C GLN A 177 -12.82 -11.11 4.55
N GLY A 178 -12.11 -11.24 3.42
CA GLY A 178 -12.59 -11.02 2.06
C GLY A 178 -12.38 -9.62 1.49
N GLU A 179 -11.46 -8.83 2.05
CA GLU A 179 -11.29 -7.38 1.80
C GLU A 179 -9.81 -6.99 1.51
N PRO A 180 -9.48 -5.72 1.15
CA PRO A 180 -8.24 -5.46 0.39
C PRO A 180 -6.93 -5.48 1.19
N ILE A 181 -6.93 -5.50 2.54
CA ILE A 181 -5.67 -5.45 3.31
C ILE A 181 -4.98 -6.82 3.32
N ILE A 182 -3.86 -6.95 2.59
CA ILE A 182 -3.09 -8.21 2.49
C ILE A 182 -1.81 -8.21 3.34
N LEU A 183 -1.28 -7.04 3.67
CA LEU A 183 -0.07 -6.89 4.47
C LEU A 183 -0.26 -5.83 5.52
N SER A 184 0.38 -6.02 6.67
CA SER A 184 0.56 -4.97 7.65
C SER A 184 1.98 -4.93 8.17
N GLN A 185 2.55 -3.74 8.29
CA GLN A 185 3.89 -3.57 8.83
C GLN A 185 3.87 -2.82 10.16
N ILE A 186 4.56 -3.40 11.16
CA ILE A 186 4.86 -2.79 12.46
C ILE A 186 6.29 -2.21 12.44
N GLU A 187 6.46 -1.03 13.05
CA GLU A 187 7.74 -0.27 13.10
C GLU A 187 8.30 0.19 11.72
N ASN A 188 9.17 1.20 11.70
CA ASN A 188 9.84 1.72 10.49
C ASN A 188 11.35 1.80 10.63
N GLU A 189 12.08 1.04 9.81
CA GLU A 189 13.55 1.13 9.70
C GLU A 189 14.23 1.03 11.07
N TYR A 190 13.66 0.22 11.97
CA TYR A 190 14.17 0.10 13.33
C TYR A 190 15.61 -0.40 13.37
N GLY A 191 16.02 -1.25 12.41
CA GLY A 191 17.40 -1.72 12.28
C GLY A 191 18.44 -0.60 12.09
N ASN A 192 18.05 0.58 11.58
CA ASN A 192 18.95 1.74 11.45
C ASN A 192 19.27 2.39 12.81
N ILE A 193 18.41 2.20 13.81
CA ILE A 193 18.58 2.78 15.15
C ILE A 193 18.84 1.73 16.22
N ASP A 194 18.68 0.44 15.91
CA ASP A 194 18.88 -0.67 16.84
C ASP A 194 20.31 -0.70 17.40
N SER A 195 21.30 -0.28 16.60
CA SER A 195 22.70 -0.16 17.01
C SER A 195 23.09 1.20 17.60
N ALA A 196 22.26 2.23 17.42
CA ALA A 196 22.61 3.62 17.75
C ALA A 196 21.37 4.43 18.13
N TYR A 197 21.16 4.67 19.42
CA TYR A 197 20.14 5.60 19.87
C TYR A 197 20.64 7.07 19.83
N GLY A 198 20.24 7.83 18.80
CA GLY A 198 20.27 9.31 18.67
C GLY A 198 20.56 9.77 17.22
N ALA A 199 20.05 10.87 16.64
CA ALA A 199 19.26 12.02 17.12
C ALA A 199 18.16 12.43 16.08
N GLY A 200 17.25 13.31 16.55
CA GLY A 200 15.93 13.63 15.99
C GLY A 200 15.87 14.21 14.57
N GLY A 201 14.69 14.02 13.96
CA GLY A 201 14.41 14.31 12.56
C GLY A 201 14.30 15.81 12.20
N PRO A 202 14.57 16.15 10.94
CA PRO A 202 14.63 17.52 10.45
C PRO A 202 13.25 18.14 10.13
N PHE A 203 13.26 19.46 9.89
CA PHE A 203 12.12 20.25 9.44
C PHE A 203 11.69 19.88 8.02
N ILE A 204 10.39 19.95 7.75
CA ILE A 204 9.77 19.41 6.55
C ILE A 204 9.01 20.53 5.86
N ALA A 205 9.22 20.69 4.57
CA ALA A 205 8.49 21.66 3.75
C ALA A 205 7.00 21.30 3.65
N THR A 206 6.16 22.30 3.37
CA THR A 206 4.71 22.11 3.22
C THR A 206 4.32 21.30 1.99
N SER A 207 5.17 21.31 0.94
CA SER A 207 4.99 20.47 -0.24
C SER A 207 5.54 19.06 0.03
N TYR A 208 4.76 18.06 -0.35
CA TYR A 208 5.15 16.64 -0.35
C TYR A 208 5.03 16.04 -1.76
N ASP A 209 5.36 16.83 -2.79
CA ASP A 209 5.29 16.40 -4.19
C ASP A 209 6.18 15.17 -4.47
N TYR A 210 7.33 15.07 -3.81
CA TYR A 210 8.29 13.96 -3.94
C TYR A 210 8.76 13.67 -5.37
N ASP A 211 8.52 14.59 -6.32
CA ASP A 211 8.60 14.33 -7.76
C ASP A 211 7.84 13.04 -8.14
N ALA A 212 6.71 12.80 -7.48
CA ALA A 212 5.93 11.58 -7.61
C ALA A 212 5.30 11.47 -9.01
N PRO A 213 4.97 10.24 -9.48
CA PRO A 213 4.31 10.03 -10.77
C PRO A 213 2.93 10.71 -10.87
N ILE A 214 2.29 10.95 -9.73
CA ILE A 214 1.12 11.82 -9.59
C ILE A 214 1.56 12.95 -8.68
N ASP A 215 1.44 14.19 -9.13
CA ASP A 215 1.94 15.36 -8.39
C ASP A 215 1.05 15.73 -7.18
N GLU A 216 1.47 16.72 -6.40
CA GLU A 216 0.75 17.15 -5.19
C GLU A 216 -0.70 17.63 -5.45
N TYR A 217 -1.05 17.97 -6.71
CA TYR A 217 -2.39 18.38 -7.13
C TYR A 217 -3.21 17.22 -7.71
N GLY A 218 -2.66 16.01 -7.74
CA GLY A 218 -3.30 14.84 -8.32
C GLY A 218 -3.16 14.76 -9.85
N LEU A 219 -2.33 15.58 -10.49
CA LEU A 219 -2.12 15.53 -11.93
C LEU A 219 -1.08 14.47 -12.30
N VAL A 220 -1.28 13.83 -13.45
CA VAL A 220 -0.34 12.83 -13.96
C VAL A 220 0.93 13.50 -14.46
N ARG A 221 2.08 13.11 -13.92
CA ARG A 221 3.39 13.65 -14.31
C ARG A 221 3.98 12.84 -15.46
N GLN A 222 3.95 13.39 -16.67
CA GLN A 222 4.63 12.80 -17.84
C GLN A 222 6.08 13.32 -17.97
N PRO A 223 7.00 12.50 -18.51
CA PRO A 223 6.80 11.14 -19.01
C PRO A 223 6.83 10.06 -17.92
N LYS A 224 7.11 10.43 -16.67
CA LYS A 224 7.38 9.50 -15.56
C LYS A 224 6.26 8.47 -15.36
N TRP A 225 5.02 8.93 -15.21
CA TRP A 225 3.87 8.05 -15.02
C TRP A 225 3.66 7.11 -16.21
N GLY A 226 3.74 7.61 -17.45
CA GLY A 226 3.58 6.80 -18.65
C GLY A 226 4.67 5.76 -18.79
N HIS A 227 5.92 6.15 -18.54
CA HIS A 227 7.07 5.24 -18.57
C HIS A 227 6.94 4.13 -17.52
N LEU A 228 6.65 4.47 -16.26
CA LEU A 228 6.46 3.48 -15.21
C LEU A 228 5.29 2.54 -15.50
N ARG A 229 4.16 3.07 -16.00
CA ARG A 229 3.03 2.24 -16.46
C ARG A 229 3.48 1.20 -17.49
N ASP A 230 4.28 1.59 -18.46
CA ASP A 230 4.71 0.68 -19.52
C ASP A 230 5.78 -0.32 -19.02
N VAL A 231 6.62 0.07 -18.06
CA VAL A 231 7.48 -0.87 -17.30
C VAL A 231 6.62 -1.89 -16.52
N HIS A 232 5.58 -1.44 -15.81
CA HIS A 232 4.69 -2.34 -15.08
C HIS A 232 3.97 -3.33 -16.00
N LYS A 233 3.57 -2.89 -17.21
CA LYS A 233 3.02 -3.81 -18.22
C LYS A 233 4.04 -4.86 -18.64
N ALA A 234 5.30 -4.48 -18.87
CA ALA A 234 6.36 -5.43 -19.20
C ALA A 234 6.59 -6.45 -18.08
N ILE A 235 6.59 -6.00 -16.81
CA ILE A 235 6.68 -6.90 -15.65
C ILE A 235 5.51 -7.89 -15.62
N LYS A 236 4.28 -7.41 -15.84
CA LYS A 236 3.09 -8.28 -15.89
C LYS A 236 3.14 -9.33 -17.00
N LEU A 237 3.68 -8.97 -18.17
CA LEU A 237 3.86 -9.91 -19.27
C LEU A 237 4.86 -11.04 -18.95
N CYS A 238 5.79 -10.80 -18.04
CA CYS A 238 6.79 -11.77 -17.61
C CYS A 238 6.47 -12.38 -16.23
N GLU A 239 5.28 -12.12 -15.65
CA GLU A 239 5.00 -12.45 -14.25
C GLU A 239 5.05 -13.96 -13.99
N GLU A 240 4.51 -14.78 -14.89
CA GLU A 240 4.48 -16.24 -14.74
C GLU A 240 5.89 -16.84 -14.72
N GLU A 241 6.78 -16.36 -15.57
CA GLU A 241 8.16 -16.80 -15.69
C GLU A 241 8.98 -16.28 -14.51
N LEU A 242 8.72 -15.04 -14.05
CA LEU A 242 9.37 -14.49 -12.88
C LEU A 242 9.07 -15.32 -11.64
N ILE A 243 7.88 -15.88 -11.48
CA ILE A 243 7.52 -16.68 -10.30
C ILE A 243 7.82 -18.17 -10.46
N ALA A 244 7.99 -18.68 -11.68
CA ALA A 244 8.14 -20.12 -11.94
C ALA A 244 9.50 -20.69 -11.51
N THR A 245 10.61 -20.00 -11.77
CA THR A 245 11.96 -20.54 -11.52
C THR A 245 12.96 -19.52 -11.00
N ASP A 246 14.01 -20.04 -10.37
CA ASP A 246 15.14 -19.24 -9.91
C ASP A 246 15.97 -18.77 -11.10
N PRO A 247 16.41 -17.50 -11.12
CA PRO A 247 17.16 -16.95 -12.24
C PRO A 247 18.55 -17.57 -12.36
N THR A 248 18.96 -17.88 -13.59
CA THR A 248 20.37 -18.13 -13.92
C THR A 248 20.99 -16.87 -14.51
N ILE A 249 22.08 -16.38 -13.91
CA ILE A 249 22.77 -15.17 -14.34
C ILE A 249 23.96 -15.53 -15.23
N SER A 250 24.06 -14.91 -16.40
CA SER A 250 25.20 -15.04 -17.32
C SER A 250 25.74 -13.67 -17.69
N SER A 251 27.07 -13.51 -17.67
CA SER A 251 27.71 -12.27 -18.12
C SER A 251 27.74 -12.21 -19.65
N LEU A 252 27.40 -11.06 -20.20
CA LEU A 252 27.54 -10.71 -21.63
C LEU A 252 28.70 -9.73 -21.88
N GLY A 253 29.38 -9.28 -20.82
CA GLY A 253 30.48 -8.33 -20.88
C GLY A 253 30.71 -7.62 -19.55
N PRO A 254 31.67 -6.67 -19.48
CA PRO A 254 32.08 -6.02 -18.23
C PRO A 254 30.98 -5.30 -17.46
N ASN A 255 29.91 -4.87 -18.14
CA ASN A 255 28.76 -4.15 -17.57
C ASN A 255 27.42 -4.67 -18.10
N LEU A 256 27.39 -5.91 -18.60
CA LEU A 256 26.19 -6.51 -19.20
C LEU A 256 25.98 -7.90 -18.62
N GLU A 257 24.77 -8.14 -18.13
CA GLU A 257 24.33 -9.44 -17.64
C GLU A 257 22.98 -9.77 -18.27
N VAL A 258 22.74 -11.07 -18.46
CA VAL A 258 21.43 -11.60 -18.81
C VAL A 258 20.96 -12.51 -17.70
N VAL A 259 19.69 -12.33 -17.34
CA VAL A 259 18.98 -13.18 -16.40
C VAL A 259 18.08 -14.09 -17.21
N VAL A 260 18.34 -15.39 -17.17
CA VAL A 260 17.55 -16.41 -17.86
C VAL A 260 16.63 -17.08 -16.84
N LEU A 261 15.34 -17.05 -17.15
CA LEU A 261 14.29 -17.78 -16.44
C LEU A 261 13.99 -19.01 -17.31
N SER A 262 14.24 -20.21 -16.78
CA SER A 262 14.14 -21.49 -17.51
C SER A 262 13.02 -22.35 -16.98
#